data_AF-A0A849D5N8-F1
#
_entry.id   AF-A0A849D5N8-F1
#
_cell.length_a   1.000
_cell.length_b   1.000
_cell.length_c   1.000
_cell.angle_alpha   90.00
_cell.angle_beta   90.00
_cell.angle_gamma   90.00
#
_symmetry.space_group_name_H-M   'P 1'
#
loop_
_entity.id
_entity.type
_entity.pdbx_description
1 polymer ?
#
loop_
_entity_poly.entity_id
_entity_poly.type
_entity_poly.pdbx_seq_one_letter_code
_entity_poly.pdbx_strand_id
1 'polypeptide(L)'
;MDVTTKHLIVEKAKSSKITQVDFNHLPFGEYFTDHMFICDYKDGQWQTPKIMPYQPLMMEPSARVFHYGQAVFEGMKAYKDDNGGIWMFRPDENFKRINRSSERLAMPAFPEEYFFEGLKTLLTLDQEWIKPGVGNSLYIRPFVIASHPGIIASPA
;
A
#
# COMPACT_ATOMS: atom_id res chain seq x y z
N MET A 1 11.00 -16.52 8.51
CA MET A 1 12.32 -16.42 7.88
C MET A 1 12.23 -15.22 6.97
N ASP A 2 12.87 -14.12 7.37
CA ASP A 2 12.87 -12.88 6.61
C ASP A 2 13.80 -13.03 5.41
N VAL A 3 13.31 -12.70 4.21
CA VAL A 3 14.12 -12.69 3.00
C VAL A 3 14.37 -11.23 2.65
N THR A 4 15.61 -10.79 2.77
CA THR A 4 16.04 -9.45 2.36
C THR A 4 16.34 -9.47 0.86
N THR A 5 15.36 -9.11 0.04
CA THR A 5 15.63 -8.53 -1.29
C THR A 5 16.15 -7.11 -1.05
N LYS A 6 17.15 -6.67 -1.83
CA LYS A 6 18.17 -5.66 -1.43
C LYS A 6 17.70 -4.38 -0.71
N HIS A 7 16.42 -3.97 -0.76
CA HIS A 7 15.91 -2.80 -0.04
C HIS A 7 14.54 -2.98 0.63
N LEU A 8 14.04 -4.21 0.83
CA LEU A 8 12.69 -4.48 1.33
C LEU A 8 12.67 -5.65 2.34
N ILE A 9 12.05 -5.44 3.50
CA ILE A 9 11.84 -6.49 4.52
C ILE A 9 10.48 -7.15 4.28
N VAL A 10 10.42 -8.48 4.28
CA VAL A 10 9.18 -9.23 4.08
C VAL A 10 8.91 -10.16 5.27
N GLU A 11 7.85 -9.86 6.01
CA GLU A 11 7.27 -10.71 7.04
C GLU A 11 5.97 -11.34 6.50
N LYS A 12 5.95 -12.66 6.38
CA LYS A 12 4.77 -13.40 5.86
C LYS A 12 3.73 -13.62 6.96
N ALA A 13 2.46 -13.48 6.61
CA ALA A 13 1.32 -13.88 7.43
C ALA A 13 1.40 -15.38 7.76
N LYS A 14 1.08 -15.72 9.02
CA LYS A 14 1.11 -17.11 9.50
C LYS A 14 0.03 -17.98 8.86
N SER A 15 -1.09 -17.37 8.49
CA SER A 15 -2.23 -18.02 7.86
C SER A 15 -2.91 -17.05 6.90
N SER A 16 -3.42 -17.57 5.79
CA SER A 16 -4.25 -16.79 4.87
C SER A 16 -5.72 -16.84 5.27
N LYS A 17 -6.43 -15.72 5.14
CA LYS A 17 -7.89 -15.65 5.32
C LYS A 17 -8.66 -15.80 3.99
N ILE A 18 -7.97 -16.10 2.88
CA ILE A 18 -8.58 -16.20 1.54
C ILE A 18 -9.74 -17.21 1.45
N THR A 19 -9.69 -18.28 2.24
CA THR A 19 -10.74 -19.32 2.26
C THR A 19 -12.03 -18.86 2.94
N GLN A 20 -12.01 -17.72 3.63
CA GLN A 20 -13.17 -17.14 4.32
C GLN A 20 -13.91 -16.13 3.43
N VAL A 21 -13.46 -15.93 2.19
CA VAL A 21 -13.95 -14.90 1.28
C VAL A 21 -14.78 -15.53 0.16
N ASP A 22 -16.03 -15.10 0.01
CA ASP A 22 -16.86 -15.46 -1.15
C ASP A 22 -16.57 -14.51 -2.31
N PHE A 23 -15.75 -14.96 -3.26
CA PHE A 23 -15.37 -14.18 -4.43
C PHE A 23 -16.54 -13.88 -5.39
N ASN A 24 -17.69 -14.56 -5.26
CA ASN A 24 -18.88 -14.28 -6.08
C ASN A 24 -19.71 -13.11 -5.54
N HIS A 25 -19.54 -12.76 -4.26
CA HIS A 25 -20.24 -11.68 -3.59
C HIS A 25 -19.24 -10.80 -2.83
N LEU A 26 -18.51 -9.96 -3.57
CA LEU A 26 -17.50 -9.05 -3.05
C LEU A 26 -17.96 -7.58 -3.09
N PRO A 27 -18.53 -7.04 -1.99
CA PRO A 27 -18.64 -5.61 -1.81
C PRO A 27 -17.28 -4.92 -1.94
N PHE A 28 -17.26 -3.79 -2.64
CA PHE A 28 -16.02 -3.05 -2.85
C PHE A 28 -15.47 -2.50 -1.53
N GLY A 29 -14.23 -2.87 -1.20
CA GLY A 29 -13.48 -2.29 -0.08
C GLY A 29 -13.73 -2.89 1.29
N GLU A 30 -14.43 -4.03 1.39
CA GLU A 30 -14.70 -4.70 2.68
C GLU A 30 -13.72 -5.83 3.00
N TYR A 31 -13.17 -6.47 1.96
CA TYR A 31 -12.21 -7.56 2.10
C TYR A 31 -10.80 -7.08 1.73
N PHE A 32 -9.85 -7.38 2.61
CA PHE A 32 -8.43 -7.01 2.46
C PHE A 32 -7.59 -8.28 2.36
N THR A 33 -6.44 -8.22 1.69
CA THR A 33 -5.53 -9.37 1.55
C THR A 33 -4.79 -9.65 2.86
N ASP A 34 -3.88 -10.63 2.84
CA ASP A 34 -3.17 -11.09 4.05
C ASP A 34 -2.04 -10.15 4.47
N HIS A 35 -1.51 -9.34 3.54
CA HIS A 35 -0.37 -8.49 3.78
C HIS A 35 -0.66 -7.01 3.45
N MET A 36 0.20 -6.14 3.96
CA MET A 36 0.23 -4.71 3.65
C MET A 36 1.67 -4.25 3.47
N PHE A 37 1.85 -3.17 2.71
CA PHE A 37 3.13 -2.46 2.58
C PHE A 37 3.15 -1.24 3.50
N ILE A 38 4.25 -1.04 4.21
CA ILE A 38 4.47 0.12 5.07
C ILE A 38 5.89 0.65 4.90
N CYS A 39 6.04 1.98 4.92
CA CYS A 39 7.33 2.65 4.92
C CYS A 39 7.22 3.96 5.71
N ASP A 40 8.02 4.09 6.76
CA ASP A 40 8.03 5.30 7.59
C ASP A 40 8.90 6.39 6.96
N TYR A 41 8.59 7.64 7.25
CA TYR A 41 9.47 8.77 7.03
C TYR A 41 9.87 9.36 8.38
N LYS A 42 11.17 9.40 8.68
CA LYS A 42 11.73 9.89 9.94
C LYS A 42 13.04 10.61 9.67
N ASP A 43 13.30 11.68 10.43
CA ASP A 43 14.56 12.45 10.36
C ASP A 43 14.95 12.88 8.93
N GLY A 44 13.97 13.27 8.14
CA GLY A 44 14.18 13.75 6.77
C GLY A 44 14.43 12.66 5.72
N GLN A 45 14.21 11.38 6.05
CA GLN A 45 14.45 10.27 5.14
C GLN A 45 13.40 9.17 5.22
N TRP A 46 13.12 8.55 4.07
CA TRP A 46 12.35 7.32 3.99
C TRP A 46 13.14 6.16 4.58
N GLN A 47 12.50 5.40 5.46
CA GLN A 47 13.10 4.25 6.11
C GLN A 47 13.06 3.03 5.19
N THR A 48 13.63 1.90 5.65
CA THR A 48 13.52 0.64 4.92
C THR A 48 12.04 0.21 4.84
N PRO A 49 11.48 0.04 3.62
CA PRO A 49 10.12 -0.41 3.46
C PRO A 49 9.95 -1.85 3.97
N LYS A 50 8.71 -2.18 4.34
CA LYS A 50 8.34 -3.49 4.86
C LYS A 50 7.03 -3.96 4.25
N ILE A 51 6.96 -5.23 3.89
CA ILE A 51 5.71 -5.94 3.69
C ILE A 51 5.50 -6.81 4.92
N MET A 52 4.33 -6.72 5.53
CA MET A 52 4.01 -7.42 6.77
C MET A 52 2.55 -7.86 6.80
N PRO A 53 2.13 -8.70 7.75
CA PRO A 53 0.72 -9.10 7.88
C PRO A 53 -0.19 -7.89 8.04
N TYR A 54 -1.35 -7.91 7.39
CA TYR A 54 -2.34 -6.84 7.49
C TYR A 54 -2.81 -6.67 8.95
N GLN A 55 -2.67 -5.46 9.49
CA GLN A 55 -3.00 -5.15 10.87
C GLN A 55 -3.36 -3.67 11.06
N PRO A 56 -3.97 -3.28 12.20
CA PRO A 56 -4.24 -1.89 12.53
C PRO A 56 -2.96 -1.04 12.62
N LEU A 57 -3.07 0.23 12.22
CA LEU A 57 -2.01 1.21 12.42
C LEU A 57 -2.08 1.78 13.85
N MET A 58 -0.97 1.69 14.60
CA MET A 58 -0.84 2.37 15.89
C MET A 58 -0.38 3.81 15.68
N MET A 59 -1.20 4.78 16.09
CA MET A 59 -0.92 6.21 15.92
C MET A 59 -1.35 7.00 17.15
N GLU A 60 -0.61 8.07 17.44
CA GLU A 60 -0.97 9.04 18.47
C GLU A 60 -2.26 9.80 18.09
N PRO A 61 -3.18 10.08 19.04
CA PRO A 61 -4.37 10.91 18.77
C PRO A 61 -4.03 12.33 18.31
N SER A 62 -2.82 12.81 18.61
CA SER A 62 -2.31 14.11 18.20
C SER A 62 -1.71 14.13 16.78
N ALA A 63 -1.76 13.01 16.05
CA ALA A 63 -1.23 12.92 14.69
C ALA A 63 -1.95 13.88 13.75
N ARG A 64 -1.18 14.64 12.96
CA ARG A 64 -1.70 15.69 12.06
C ARG A 64 -2.77 15.22 11.07
N VAL A 65 -2.73 13.97 10.65
CA VAL A 65 -3.79 13.38 9.81
C VAL A 65 -5.20 13.55 10.41
N PHE A 66 -5.34 13.47 11.73
CA PHE A 66 -6.64 13.58 12.41
C PHE A 66 -7.13 15.03 12.59
N HIS A 67 -6.21 16.00 12.58
CA HIS A 67 -6.53 17.42 12.86
C HIS A 67 -6.56 18.28 11.61
N TYR A 68 -5.72 17.96 10.63
CA TYR A 68 -5.51 18.77 9.43
C TYR A 68 -5.76 18.03 8.12
N GLY A 69 -6.14 16.75 8.17
CA GLY A 69 -6.44 15.95 6.98
C GLY A 69 -5.24 15.83 6.03
N GLN A 70 -4.02 15.92 6.54
CA GLN A 70 -2.79 15.84 5.75
C GLN A 70 -2.55 14.39 5.31
N ALA A 71 -3.27 14.01 4.26
CA ALA A 71 -3.36 12.66 3.73
C ALA A 71 -3.57 12.69 2.21
N VAL A 72 -2.93 11.75 1.51
CA VAL A 72 -3.16 11.49 0.09
C VAL A 72 -3.37 10.00 -0.13
N PHE A 73 -4.15 9.64 -1.15
CA PHE A 73 -4.34 8.25 -1.53
C PHE A 73 -4.41 8.09 -3.04
N GLU A 74 -4.20 6.86 -3.49
CA GLU A 74 -4.35 6.44 -4.87
C GLU A 74 -5.25 5.22 -5.03
N GLY A 75 -5.66 4.96 -6.27
CA GLY A 75 -6.49 3.82 -6.62
C GLY A 75 -6.06 3.20 -7.93
N MET A 76 -5.60 1.96 -7.89
CA MET A 76 -5.26 1.19 -9.08
C MET A 76 -5.72 -0.26 -8.95
N LYS A 77 -5.60 -1.02 -10.03
CA LYS A 77 -6.06 -2.41 -10.10
C LYS A 77 -4.97 -3.31 -10.66
N ALA A 78 -4.87 -4.50 -10.09
CA ALA A 78 -4.14 -5.63 -10.65
C ALA A 78 -5.14 -6.65 -11.21
N TYR A 79 -4.77 -7.26 -12.32
CA TYR A 79 -5.55 -8.25 -13.05
C TYR A 79 -4.70 -9.50 -13.22
N LYS A 80 -5.34 -10.67 -13.29
CA LYS A 80 -4.67 -11.93 -13.61
C LYS A 80 -5.19 -12.46 -14.94
N ASP A 81 -4.27 -12.75 -15.85
CA ASP A 81 -4.61 -13.36 -17.13
C ASP A 81 -4.80 -14.90 -17.01
N ASP A 82 -5.25 -15.52 -18.09
CA ASP A 82 -5.51 -16.96 -18.15
C ASP A 82 -4.23 -17.81 -18.03
N ASN A 83 -3.05 -17.22 -18.23
CA ASN A 83 -1.74 -17.86 -18.05
C ASN A 83 -1.19 -17.65 -16.62
N GLY A 84 -1.94 -16.99 -15.73
CA GLY A 84 -1.53 -16.68 -14.36
C GLY A 84 -0.65 -15.42 -14.23
N GLY A 85 -0.40 -14.70 -15.32
CA GLY A 85 0.36 -13.45 -15.33
C GLY A 85 -0.40 -12.32 -14.64
N ILE A 86 0.29 -11.54 -13.80
CA ILE A 86 -0.28 -10.40 -13.09
C ILE A 86 0.05 -9.11 -13.83
N TRP A 87 -0.98 -8.33 -14.13
CA TRP A 87 -0.88 -7.09 -14.91
C TRP A 87 -1.48 -5.91 -14.16
N MET A 88 -0.88 -4.73 -14.34
CA MET A 88 -1.41 -3.46 -13.85
C MET A 88 -1.56 -2.49 -15.00
N PHE A 89 -2.59 -1.64 -14.94
CA PHE A 89 -2.80 -0.62 -15.95
C PHE A 89 -2.15 0.70 -15.54
N ARG A 90 -1.06 1.08 -16.23
CA ARG A 90 -0.34 2.36 -16.07
C ARG A 90 -0.04 2.73 -14.60
N PRO A 91 0.61 1.84 -13.82
CA PRO A 91 0.92 2.13 -12.42
C PRO A 91 1.84 3.36 -12.26
N ASP A 92 2.66 3.68 -13.26
CA ASP A 92 3.53 4.86 -13.32
C ASP A 92 2.77 6.19 -13.27
N GLU A 93 1.60 6.27 -13.90
CA GLU A 93 0.77 7.48 -13.82
C GLU A 93 0.18 7.69 -12.43
N ASN A 94 -0.13 6.61 -11.73
CA ASN A 94 -0.61 6.67 -10.36
C ASN A 94 0.54 7.08 -9.41
N PHE A 95 1.76 6.56 -9.64
CA PHE A 95 2.95 6.99 -8.92
C PHE A 95 3.24 8.49 -9.09
N LYS A 96 3.20 9.00 -10.33
CA LYS A 96 3.36 10.44 -10.59
C LYS A 96 2.28 11.26 -9.87
N ARG A 97 1.03 10.78 -9.87
CA ARG A 97 -0.10 11.48 -9.25
C ARG A 97 -0.04 11.49 -7.73
N ILE A 98 0.35 10.40 -7.07
CA ILE A 98 0.51 10.39 -5.61
C ILE A 98 1.59 11.37 -5.18
N ASN A 99 2.74 11.40 -5.86
CA ASN A 99 3.83 12.33 -5.52
C ASN A 99 3.47 13.79 -5.78
N ARG A 100 2.76 14.10 -6.87
CA ARG A 100 2.20 15.45 -7.10
C ARG A 100 1.23 15.86 -5.98
N SER A 101 0.45 14.92 -5.46
CA SER A 101 -0.49 15.17 -4.38
C SER A 101 0.22 15.37 -3.05
N SER A 102 1.27 14.56 -2.77
CA SER A 102 2.14 14.71 -1.60
C SER A 102 2.82 16.07 -1.58
N GLU A 103 3.40 16.51 -2.70
CA GLU A 103 4.02 17.83 -2.84
C GLU A 103 3.02 18.95 -2.53
N ARG A 104 1.78 18.85 -3.02
CA ARG A 104 0.72 19.82 -2.76
C ARG A 104 0.37 19.94 -1.27
N LEU A 105 0.54 18.87 -0.50
CA LEU A 105 0.32 18.83 0.95
C LEU A 105 1.60 19.01 1.77
N ALA A 106 2.70 19.45 1.15
CA ALA A 106 4.01 19.56 1.80
C ALA A 106 4.43 18.26 2.51
N MET A 107 4.23 17.13 1.84
CA MET A 107 4.66 15.80 2.27
C MET A 107 5.84 15.34 1.40
N PRO A 108 6.77 14.53 1.94
CA PRO A 108 7.91 14.04 1.17
C PRO A 108 7.46 13.20 -0.04
N ALA A 109 8.17 13.35 -1.16
CA ALA A 109 7.95 12.51 -2.34
C ALA A 109 8.45 11.08 -2.06
N PHE A 110 7.62 10.08 -2.38
CA PHE A 110 7.96 8.68 -2.18
C PHE A 110 8.91 8.16 -3.28
N PRO A 111 9.95 7.38 -2.96
CA PRO A 111 10.91 6.89 -3.95
C PRO A 111 10.28 5.90 -4.94
N GLU A 112 10.58 6.08 -6.23
CA GLU A 112 10.05 5.23 -7.31
C GLU A 112 10.43 3.76 -7.15
N GLU A 113 11.70 3.50 -6.81
CA GLU A 113 12.22 2.15 -6.59
C GLU A 113 11.43 1.42 -5.50
N TYR A 114 11.19 2.06 -4.36
CA TYR A 114 10.43 1.47 -3.25
C TYR A 114 8.98 1.20 -3.64
N PHE A 115 8.38 2.08 -4.47
CA PHE A 115 7.01 1.93 -4.94
C PHE A 115 6.84 0.70 -5.80
N PHE A 116 7.69 0.54 -6.83
CA PHE A 116 7.57 -0.56 -7.76
C PHE A 116 8.09 -1.89 -7.20
N GLU A 117 9.17 -1.89 -6.40
CA GLU A 117 9.62 -3.10 -5.70
C GLU A 117 8.57 -3.57 -4.69
N GLY A 118 7.98 -2.63 -3.94
CA GLY A 118 6.90 -2.89 -3.00
C GLY A 118 5.66 -3.46 -3.66
N LEU A 119 5.15 -2.84 -4.73
CA LEU A 119 4.01 -3.34 -5.49
C LEU A 119 4.25 -4.73 -6.06
N LYS A 120 5.39 -4.94 -6.72
CA LYS A 120 5.73 -6.23 -7.32
C LYS A 120 5.78 -7.33 -6.25
N THR A 121 6.45 -7.06 -5.13
CA THR A 121 6.63 -8.05 -4.07
C THR A 121 5.30 -8.34 -3.36
N LEU A 122 4.51 -7.32 -3.06
CA LEU A 122 3.21 -7.47 -2.40
C LEU A 122 2.23 -8.26 -3.27
N LEU A 123 2.10 -7.90 -4.55
CA LEU A 123 1.19 -8.59 -5.47
C LEU A 123 1.63 -10.03 -5.76
N THR A 124 2.94 -10.31 -5.71
CA THR A 124 3.46 -11.68 -5.84
C THR A 124 3.13 -12.51 -4.59
N LEU A 125 3.24 -11.91 -3.41
CA LEU A 125 2.95 -12.57 -2.14
C LEU A 125 1.46 -12.88 -1.99
N ASP A 126 0.60 -11.92 -2.36
CA ASP A 126 -0.86 -12.04 -2.32
C ASP A 126 -1.48 -12.47 -3.65
N GLN A 127 -0.70 -13.10 -4.55
CA GLN A 127 -1.17 -13.40 -5.90
C GLN A 127 -2.45 -14.24 -5.96
N GLU A 128 -2.69 -15.11 -4.98
CA GLU A 128 -3.90 -15.95 -4.92
C GLU A 128 -5.18 -15.13 -4.75
N TRP A 129 -5.08 -13.92 -4.21
CA TRP A 129 -6.18 -12.97 -4.08
C TRP A 129 -6.59 -12.33 -5.41
N ILE A 130 -5.71 -12.37 -6.41
CA ILE A 130 -5.98 -11.85 -7.76
C ILE A 130 -6.61 -12.98 -8.58
N LYS A 131 -7.94 -13.00 -8.64
CA LYS A 131 -8.69 -14.00 -9.40
C LYS A 131 -8.69 -13.67 -10.91
N PRO A 132 -8.48 -14.66 -11.79
CA PRO A 132 -8.59 -14.47 -13.23
C PRO A 132 -10.05 -14.28 -13.65
N GLY A 133 -10.27 -13.92 -14.91
CA GLY A 133 -11.59 -13.78 -15.51
C GLY A 133 -12.07 -12.33 -15.64
N VAL A 134 -12.99 -12.13 -16.59
CA VAL A 134 -13.51 -10.80 -16.92
C VAL A 134 -14.29 -10.21 -15.75
N GLY A 135 -13.99 -8.95 -15.43
CA GLY A 135 -14.60 -8.22 -14.32
C GLY A 135 -13.87 -8.38 -12.98
N ASN A 136 -12.98 -9.38 -12.85
CA ASN A 136 -12.20 -9.60 -11.65
C ASN A 136 -10.96 -8.69 -11.62
N SER A 137 -10.68 -8.12 -10.45
CA SER A 137 -9.48 -7.33 -10.20
C SER A 137 -9.19 -7.26 -8.72
N LEU A 138 -7.93 -7.21 -8.34
CA LEU A 138 -7.51 -6.80 -7.00
C LEU A 138 -7.30 -5.29 -7.00
N TYR A 139 -8.02 -4.56 -6.15
CA TYR A 139 -7.85 -3.12 -6.01
C TYR A 139 -6.71 -2.81 -5.03
N ILE A 140 -5.80 -1.92 -5.43
CA ILE A 140 -4.64 -1.48 -4.65
C ILE A 140 -4.89 -0.04 -4.21
N ARG A 141 -4.71 0.21 -2.90
CA ARG A 141 -4.94 1.50 -2.24
C ARG A 141 -3.65 2.01 -1.59
N PRO A 142 -2.69 2.58 -2.33
CA PRO A 142 -1.59 3.30 -1.72
C PRO A 142 -2.12 4.55 -1.02
N PHE A 143 -1.54 4.90 0.13
CA PHE A 143 -1.82 6.15 0.80
C PHE A 143 -0.61 6.62 1.59
N VAL A 144 -0.53 7.93 1.83
CA VAL A 144 0.49 8.57 2.68
C VAL A 144 -0.25 9.48 3.65
N ILE A 145 0.11 9.42 4.93
CA ILE A 145 -0.51 10.21 6.01
C ILE A 145 0.56 10.86 6.88
N ALA A 146 0.31 12.07 7.37
CA ALA A 146 1.17 12.71 8.35
C ALA A 146 0.90 12.16 9.76
N SER A 147 1.81 11.31 10.24
CA SER A 147 1.72 10.65 11.55
C SER A 147 2.43 11.40 12.68
N HIS A 148 3.13 12.51 12.40
CA HIS A 148 3.84 13.29 13.41
C HIS A 148 2.84 13.88 14.45
N PRO A 149 3.13 13.74 15.76
CA PRO A 149 2.29 14.31 16.81
C PRO A 149 2.46 15.83 16.84
N GLY A 150 1.37 16.57 16.68
CA GLY A 150 1.40 18.02 16.82
C GLY A 150 0.15 18.70 16.29
N ILE A 151 -0.50 19.50 17.14
CA ILE A 151 -1.66 20.34 16.80
C ILE A 151 -1.18 21.75 16.41
N ILE A 152 0.02 21.84 15.83
CA ILE A 152 0.54 23.08 15.25
C ILE A 152 0.35 22.94 13.74
N ALA A 153 -0.27 23.96 13.13
CA ALA A 153 -0.40 24.06 11.68
C ALA A 153 0.95 24.46 11.08
N SER A 154 1.81 23.48 10.82
CA SER A 154 3.07 23.64 10.11
C SER A 154 3.27 22.52 9.07
N PRO A 155 4.15 22.72 8.07
CA PRO A 155 4.54 21.65 7.14
C PRO A 155 5.12 20.43 7.87
N ALA A 156 4.96 19.24 7.29
CA ALA A 156 5.44 17.97 7.85
C ALA A 156 6.90 17.70 7.49
#